data_AF-A0A1F2US84-F1
#
_entry.id   AF-A0A1F2US84-F1
#
_cell.length_a   1.000
_cell.length_b   1.000
_cell.length_c   1.000
_cell.angle_alpha   90.00
_cell.angle_beta   90.00
_cell.angle_gamma   90.00
#
_symmetry.space_group_name_H-M   'P 1'
#
loop_
_entity.id
_entity.type
_entity.pdbx_description
1 polymer ?
#
loop_
_entity_poly.entity_id
_entity_poly.type
_entity_poly.pdbx_seq_one_letter_code
_entity_poly.pdbx_strand_id
1 'polypeptide(L)'
;KPLSALSIVAYPAKGDIETLEQILLGGFAKMQEAGCAVIGGHSIADEEIKFGYAVTGTIDPARVLTNSGAKPGDALILTKRLGTGVISTALKQGKASEESVAAAIESMKTLNRQACEVMVRFSEEHGGRKSPSRDREGAEPVPLASRGAVHSVTDITGFGLIGHAREMALGSEVTIEIDHARVEPLPGALEAIRQAQVPGGLKNNREFASCAVSLASNVPPEIETLLYDPQTSGGLLISVTASVALLLEFALRATKIPAFTIGRVLPRGEHPIVVV
;
A
#
# COMPACT_ATOMS: atom_id res chain seq x y z
N LYS A 1 8.92 9.23 -9.80
CA LYS A 1 8.80 10.58 -9.18
C LYS A 1 7.61 11.30 -9.79
N PRO A 2 6.63 11.79 -9.00
CA PRO A 2 5.54 12.61 -9.52
C PRO A 2 6.06 13.98 -9.98
N LEU A 3 5.53 14.53 -11.08
CA LEU A 3 5.97 15.80 -11.67
C LEU A 3 4.83 16.82 -11.76
N SER A 4 3.72 16.41 -12.37
CA SER A 4 2.55 17.27 -12.58
C SER A 4 1.26 16.52 -12.28
N ALA A 5 0.22 17.26 -11.96
CA ALA A 5 -1.11 16.72 -11.76
C ALA A 5 -2.22 17.66 -12.21
N LEU A 6 -3.35 17.05 -12.59
CA LEU A 6 -4.61 17.73 -12.84
C LEU A 6 -5.61 17.30 -11.77
N SER A 7 -6.24 18.25 -11.07
CA SER A 7 -7.29 17.92 -10.10
C SER A 7 -8.57 17.48 -10.81
N ILE A 8 -9.25 16.50 -10.25
CA ILE A 8 -10.58 16.07 -10.68
C ILE A 8 -11.52 16.28 -9.50
N VAL A 9 -12.55 17.09 -9.70
CA VAL A 9 -13.49 17.48 -8.65
C VAL A 9 -14.91 17.18 -9.12
N ALA A 10 -15.65 16.38 -8.37
CA ALA A 10 -17.09 16.29 -8.48
C ALA A 10 -17.68 16.90 -7.21
N TYR A 11 -18.52 17.94 -7.35
CA TYR A 11 -19.03 18.70 -6.21
C TYR A 11 -20.46 19.19 -6.46
N PRO A 12 -21.32 19.28 -5.41
CA PRO A 12 -22.69 19.75 -5.58
C PRO A 12 -22.73 21.16 -6.14
N ALA A 13 -23.56 21.40 -7.16
CA ALA A 13 -23.66 22.70 -7.82
C ALA A 13 -24.11 23.84 -6.88
N LYS A 14 -24.81 23.47 -5.80
CA LYS A 14 -25.25 24.37 -4.72
C LYS A 14 -24.58 24.04 -3.38
N GLY A 15 -23.45 23.33 -3.42
CA GLY A 15 -22.67 22.98 -2.23
C GLY A 15 -21.96 24.19 -1.64
N ASP A 16 -21.49 24.03 -0.40
CA ASP A 16 -20.74 25.07 0.30
C ASP A 16 -19.38 25.32 -0.37
N ILE A 17 -19.11 26.57 -0.76
CA ILE A 17 -17.88 26.97 -1.44
C ILE A 17 -16.70 26.95 -0.48
N GLU A 18 -16.90 27.29 0.80
CA GLU A 18 -15.82 27.29 1.79
C GLU A 18 -15.28 25.87 2.00
N THR A 19 -16.17 24.88 2.12
CA THR A 19 -15.79 23.45 2.17
C THR A 19 -15.02 23.03 0.92
N LEU A 20 -15.45 23.44 -0.27
CA LEU A 20 -14.73 23.13 -1.52
C LEU A 20 -13.33 23.75 -1.52
N GLU A 21 -13.19 25.00 -1.10
CA GLU A 21 -11.90 25.67 -0.98
C GLU A 21 -10.96 24.91 -0.03
N GLN A 22 -11.45 24.46 1.13
CA GLN A 22 -10.63 23.67 2.07
C GLN A 22 -10.19 22.33 1.50
N ILE A 23 -11.05 21.64 0.74
CA ILE A 23 -10.69 20.39 0.04
C ILE A 23 -9.54 20.65 -0.95
N LEU A 24 -9.68 21.70 -1.77
CA LEU A 24 -8.68 22.08 -2.76
C LEU A 24 -7.36 22.49 -2.10
N LEU A 25 -7.40 23.29 -1.05
CA LEU A 25 -6.22 23.71 -0.29
C LEU A 25 -5.49 22.53 0.35
N GLY A 26 -6.22 21.60 0.96
CA GLY A 26 -5.65 20.40 1.56
C GLY A 26 -4.98 19.49 0.52
N GLY A 27 -5.65 19.28 -0.62
CA GLY A 27 -5.08 18.57 -1.75
C GLY A 27 -3.82 19.24 -2.30
N PHE A 28 -3.88 20.56 -2.54
CA PHE A 28 -2.77 21.34 -3.07
C PHE A 28 -1.56 21.30 -2.13
N ALA A 29 -1.76 21.48 -0.83
CA ALA A 29 -0.70 21.38 0.17
C ALA A 29 0.00 20.00 0.13
N LYS A 30 -0.76 18.91 -0.04
CA LYS A 30 -0.19 17.57 -0.16
C LYS A 30 0.58 17.37 -1.48
N MET A 31 0.14 17.99 -2.57
CA MET A 31 0.86 17.97 -3.86
C MET A 31 2.11 18.84 -3.84
N GLN A 32 2.11 19.93 -3.06
CA GLN A 32 3.32 20.72 -2.80
C GLN A 32 4.33 19.93 -1.97
N GLU A 33 3.88 19.28 -0.89
CA GLU A 33 4.71 18.31 -0.14
C GLU A 33 5.19 17.19 -1.06
N ALA A 34 4.32 16.75 -2.00
CA ALA A 34 4.47 16.01 -3.25
C ALA A 34 5.70 16.33 -4.13
N GLY A 35 6.18 17.58 -4.09
CA GLY A 35 7.05 18.12 -5.13
C GLY A 35 6.42 18.00 -6.52
N CYS A 36 5.09 17.98 -6.59
CA CYS A 36 4.30 17.74 -7.79
C CYS A 36 3.46 18.98 -8.10
N ALA A 37 3.65 19.56 -9.29
CA ALA A 37 2.95 20.78 -9.68
C ALA A 37 1.50 20.47 -10.04
N VAL A 38 0.55 21.14 -9.37
CA VAL A 38 -0.85 21.15 -9.82
C VAL A 38 -0.97 22.18 -10.93
N ILE A 39 -1.19 21.73 -12.16
CA ILE A 39 -1.13 22.57 -13.38
C ILE A 39 -2.51 22.93 -13.94
N GLY A 40 -3.57 22.53 -13.23
CA GLY A 40 -4.95 22.76 -13.63
C GLY A 40 -5.86 21.68 -13.06
N GLY A 41 -7.06 21.58 -13.61
CA GLY A 41 -8.02 20.56 -13.23
C GLY A 41 -9.35 20.70 -13.96
N HIS A 42 -10.27 19.80 -13.64
CA HIS A 42 -11.63 19.82 -14.13
C HIS A 42 -12.63 19.58 -13.00
N SER A 43 -13.73 20.33 -13.03
CA SER A 43 -14.82 20.21 -12.07
C SER A 43 -16.12 19.80 -12.77
N ILE A 44 -16.87 18.89 -12.15
CA ILE A 44 -18.14 18.35 -12.62
C ILE A 44 -19.18 18.55 -11.52
N ALA A 45 -20.42 18.89 -11.90
CA ALA A 45 -21.52 18.94 -10.96
C ALA A 45 -21.99 17.51 -10.62
N ASP A 46 -21.96 17.16 -9.33
CA ASP A 46 -22.39 15.85 -8.81
C ASP A 46 -22.85 16.04 -7.37
N GLU A 47 -23.94 15.40 -6.96
CA GLU A 47 -24.43 15.47 -5.58
C GLU A 47 -23.49 14.74 -4.60
N GLU A 48 -22.76 13.73 -5.07
CA GLU A 48 -21.75 13.04 -4.27
C GLU A 48 -20.36 13.62 -4.52
N ILE A 49 -19.76 14.14 -3.45
CA ILE A 49 -18.43 14.75 -3.47
C ILE A 49 -17.38 13.69 -3.80
N LYS A 50 -16.61 13.93 -4.88
CA LYS A 50 -15.45 13.11 -5.27
C LYS A 50 -14.28 14.04 -5.56
N PHE A 51 -13.10 13.69 -5.05
CA PHE A 51 -11.91 14.51 -5.25
C PHE A 51 -10.68 13.63 -5.45
N GLY A 52 -9.84 14.00 -6.41
CA GLY A 52 -8.61 13.28 -6.70
C GLY A 52 -7.73 13.99 -7.72
N TYR A 53 -6.69 13.31 -8.16
CA TYR A 53 -5.72 13.82 -9.12
C TYR A 53 -5.42 12.79 -10.20
N ALA A 54 -5.31 13.24 -11.45
CA ALA A 54 -4.57 12.53 -12.48
C ALA A 54 -3.10 12.98 -12.41
N VAL A 55 -2.20 12.06 -12.05
CA VAL A 55 -0.78 12.38 -11.79
C VAL A 55 0.10 11.83 -12.91
N THR A 56 1.01 12.67 -13.41
CA THR A 56 2.07 12.27 -14.34
C THR A 56 3.42 12.33 -13.63
N GLY A 57 4.23 11.30 -13.85
CA GLY A 57 5.56 11.19 -13.27
C GLY A 57 6.56 10.55 -14.22
N THR A 58 7.82 10.54 -13.81
CA THR A 58 8.90 9.86 -14.53
C THR A 58 9.52 8.76 -13.68
N ILE A 59 10.00 7.73 -14.35
CA ILE A 59 10.77 6.63 -13.78
C ILE A 59 11.86 6.25 -14.76
N ASP A 60 13.05 5.93 -14.23
CA ASP A 60 14.08 5.27 -15.02
C ASP A 60 13.58 3.85 -15.35
N PRO A 61 13.49 3.44 -16.63
CA PRO A 61 13.05 2.10 -17.02
C PRO A 61 13.81 0.99 -16.29
N ALA A 62 15.09 1.18 -15.98
CA ALA A 62 15.92 0.23 -15.25
C ALA A 62 15.55 0.11 -13.76
N ARG A 63 14.73 1.02 -13.23
CA ARG A 63 14.31 1.10 -11.82
C ARG A 63 12.81 0.82 -11.64
N VAL A 64 12.14 0.36 -12.69
CA VAL A 64 10.74 -0.09 -12.60
C VAL A 64 10.67 -1.33 -11.71
N LEU A 65 9.88 -1.23 -10.65
CA LEU A 65 9.44 -2.35 -9.83
C LEU A 65 7.95 -2.53 -10.09
N THR A 66 7.53 -3.77 -10.27
CA THR A 66 6.13 -4.14 -10.52
C THR A 66 5.55 -4.83 -9.29
N ASN A 67 4.24 -5.07 -9.30
CA ASN A 67 3.59 -5.96 -8.34
C ASN A 67 3.85 -7.45 -8.65
N SER A 68 4.69 -7.78 -9.63
CA SER A 68 5.08 -9.13 -10.02
C SER A 68 6.59 -9.35 -9.85
N GLY A 69 7.02 -10.61 -9.78
CA GLY A 69 8.42 -10.97 -9.65
C GLY A 69 8.88 -11.31 -8.23
N ALA A 70 7.96 -11.39 -7.26
CA ALA A 70 8.24 -11.93 -5.93
C ALA A 70 8.80 -13.35 -6.04
N LYS A 71 9.78 -13.72 -5.21
CA LYS A 71 10.49 -15.00 -5.32
C LYS A 71 10.33 -15.85 -4.07
N PRO A 72 10.20 -17.18 -4.19
CA PRO A 72 10.26 -18.06 -3.04
C PRO A 72 11.51 -17.79 -2.18
N GLY A 73 11.31 -17.66 -0.87
CA GLY A 73 12.34 -17.28 0.10
C GLY A 73 12.44 -15.78 0.39
N ASP A 74 11.68 -14.92 -0.31
CA ASP A 74 11.57 -13.52 0.07
C ASP A 74 10.83 -13.35 1.41
N ALA A 75 11.16 -12.28 2.12
CA ALA A 75 10.35 -11.73 3.21
C ALA A 75 9.39 -10.66 2.66
N LEU A 76 8.27 -10.48 3.36
CA LEU A 76 7.25 -9.46 3.03
C LEU A 76 7.25 -8.35 4.08
N ILE A 77 7.43 -7.10 3.64
CA ILE A 77 7.42 -5.91 4.51
C ILE A 77 6.23 -5.03 4.17
N LEU A 78 5.47 -4.62 5.19
CA LEU A 78 4.36 -3.67 5.08
C LEU A 78 4.75 -2.33 5.72
N THR A 79 4.53 -1.20 5.03
CA THR A 79 5.01 0.12 5.49
C THR A 79 3.97 1.02 6.16
N LYS A 80 2.74 0.55 6.33
CA LYS A 80 1.71 1.20 7.15
C LYS A 80 0.84 0.17 7.83
N ARG A 81 0.35 0.50 9.03
CA ARG A 81 -0.64 -0.30 9.75
C ARG A 81 -1.98 -0.35 9.01
N LEU A 82 -2.77 -1.38 9.26
CA LEU A 82 -4.08 -1.58 8.62
C LEU A 82 -5.23 -1.05 9.48
N GLY A 83 -6.37 -0.73 8.87
CA GLY A 83 -7.62 -0.45 9.58
C GLY A 83 -8.30 0.87 9.23
N THR A 84 -7.82 1.58 8.21
CA THR A 84 -8.40 2.89 7.84
C THR A 84 -9.87 2.79 7.41
N GLY A 85 -10.29 1.68 6.78
CA GLY A 85 -11.67 1.50 6.31
C GLY A 85 -12.65 1.24 7.45
N VAL A 86 -12.30 0.36 8.38
CA VAL A 86 -13.11 0.08 9.59
C VAL A 86 -13.18 1.30 10.52
N ILE A 87 -12.08 2.03 10.71
CA ILE A 87 -12.07 3.27 11.50
C ILE A 87 -12.94 4.35 10.83
N SER A 88 -12.82 4.52 9.51
CA SER A 88 -13.68 5.46 8.77
C SER A 88 -15.16 5.11 8.87
N THR A 89 -15.48 3.81 8.90
CA THR A 89 -16.86 3.32 9.07
C THR A 89 -17.37 3.61 10.47
N ALA A 90 -16.56 3.34 11.49
CA ALA A 90 -16.87 3.67 12.88
C ALA A 90 -17.05 5.19 13.08
N LEU A 91 -16.22 6.02 12.44
CA LEU A 91 -16.36 7.49 12.47
C LEU A 91 -17.70 7.94 11.89
N LYS A 92 -18.09 7.41 10.72
CA LYS A 92 -19.40 7.71 10.10
C LYS A 92 -20.59 7.35 11.00
N GLN A 93 -20.43 6.37 11.89
CA GLN A 93 -21.44 5.95 12.86
C GLN A 93 -21.29 6.62 14.24
N GLY A 94 -20.34 7.54 14.42
CA GLY A 94 -20.09 8.20 15.71
C GLY A 94 -19.51 7.28 16.80
N LYS A 95 -18.84 6.18 16.41
CA LYS A 95 -18.32 5.14 17.32
C LYS A 95 -16.79 5.08 17.41
N ALA A 96 -16.08 5.79 16.53
CA ALA A 96 -14.62 5.85 16.60
C ALA A 96 -14.15 6.81 17.70
N SER A 97 -13.11 6.43 18.45
CA SER A 97 -12.45 7.37 19.37
C SER A 97 -11.64 8.42 18.61
N GLU A 98 -11.47 9.60 19.20
CA GLU A 98 -10.66 10.68 18.62
C GLU A 98 -9.22 10.23 18.32
N GLU A 99 -8.63 9.43 19.22
CA GLU A 99 -7.29 8.85 19.03
C GLU A 99 -7.21 7.94 17.79
N SER A 100 -8.22 7.08 17.60
CA SER A 100 -8.27 6.17 16.45
C SER A 100 -8.39 6.93 15.13
N VAL A 101 -9.23 7.98 15.12
CA VAL A 101 -9.42 8.85 13.97
C VAL A 101 -8.14 9.62 13.66
N ALA A 102 -7.48 10.19 14.68
CA ALA A 102 -6.21 10.90 14.53
C ALA A 102 -5.11 9.98 13.95
N ALA A 103 -4.97 8.76 14.48
CA ALA A 103 -4.01 7.79 13.99
C ALA A 103 -4.28 7.37 12.53
N ALA A 104 -5.55 7.18 12.17
CA ALA A 104 -5.94 6.89 10.78
C ALA A 104 -5.62 8.08 9.85
N ILE A 105 -5.93 9.32 10.26
CA ILE A 105 -5.64 10.53 9.48
C ILE A 105 -4.13 10.71 9.30
N GLU A 106 -3.32 10.51 10.34
CA GLU A 106 -1.85 10.59 10.26
C GLU A 106 -1.30 9.56 9.27
N SER A 107 -1.76 8.30 9.37
CA SER A 107 -1.39 7.24 8.44
C SER A 107 -1.75 7.59 6.99
N MET A 108 -2.99 8.03 6.74
CA MET A 108 -3.47 8.39 5.39
C MET A 108 -2.76 9.61 4.80
N LYS A 109 -2.37 10.59 5.64
CA LYS A 109 -1.65 11.79 5.20
C LYS A 109 -0.18 11.53 4.87
N THR A 110 0.41 10.46 5.38
CA THR A 110 1.83 10.15 5.18
C THR A 110 2.09 9.72 3.74
N LEU A 111 2.97 10.42 3.02
CA LEU A 111 3.36 10.05 1.66
C LEU A 111 4.23 8.79 1.65
N ASN A 112 4.00 7.89 0.68
CA ASN A 112 4.90 6.75 0.44
C ASN A 112 6.25 7.15 -0.19
N ARG A 113 6.54 8.45 -0.40
CA ARG A 113 7.80 8.93 -1.01
C ARG A 113 9.02 8.35 -0.32
N GLN A 114 9.11 8.55 1.00
CA GLN A 114 10.30 8.20 1.76
C GLN A 114 10.49 6.68 1.80
N ALA A 115 9.39 5.93 1.91
CA ALA A 115 9.39 4.47 1.77
C ALA A 115 9.96 4.05 0.41
N CYS A 116 9.51 4.66 -0.69
CA CYS A 116 10.02 4.38 -2.03
C CYS A 116 11.50 4.74 -2.19
N GLU A 117 11.93 5.91 -1.73
CA GLU A 117 13.32 6.37 -1.86
C GLU A 117 14.29 5.46 -1.10
N VAL A 118 13.95 5.10 0.14
CA VAL A 118 14.73 4.14 0.94
C VAL A 118 14.74 2.77 0.28
N MET A 119 13.58 2.23 -0.09
CA MET A 119 13.45 0.92 -0.72
C MET A 119 14.28 0.79 -1.99
N VAL A 120 14.19 1.76 -2.90
CA VAL A 120 14.89 1.69 -4.19
C VAL A 120 16.40 1.80 -3.99
N ARG A 121 16.87 2.76 -3.18
CA ARG A 121 18.30 2.90 -2.86
C ARG A 121 18.84 1.64 -2.19
N PHE A 122 18.09 1.09 -1.24
CA PHE A 122 18.46 -0.13 -0.53
C PHE A 122 18.59 -1.32 -1.49
N SER A 123 17.64 -1.47 -2.40
CA SER A 123 17.62 -2.53 -3.40
C SER A 123 18.85 -2.49 -4.31
N GLU A 124 19.29 -1.29 -4.70
CA GLU A 124 20.50 -1.07 -5.50
C GLU A 124 21.79 -1.43 -4.72
N GLU A 125 21.87 -1.07 -3.44
CA GLU A 125 23.04 -1.31 -2.58
C GLU A 125 23.21 -2.79 -2.19
N HIS A 126 22.10 -3.53 -2.05
CA HIS A 126 22.08 -4.89 -1.50
C HIS A 126 21.68 -5.96 -2.53
N GLY A 127 21.64 -5.60 -3.81
CA GLY A 127 21.41 -6.54 -4.91
C GLY A 127 22.53 -7.55 -5.09
N GLY A 128 22.22 -8.68 -5.74
CA GLY A 128 23.22 -9.67 -6.10
C GLY A 128 24.27 -9.07 -7.04
N ARG A 129 25.53 -9.02 -6.61
CA ARG A 129 26.66 -8.59 -7.46
C ARG A 129 26.73 -9.46 -8.72
N LYS A 130 26.18 -8.95 -9.82
CA LYS A 130 26.60 -9.27 -11.18
C LYS A 130 26.62 -7.98 -11.99
N SER A 131 27.72 -7.22 -11.85
CA SER A 131 28.23 -6.55 -13.04
C SER A 131 28.98 -7.61 -13.84
N PRO A 132 28.62 -7.80 -15.12
CA PRO A 132 29.67 -7.69 -16.11
C PRO A 132 29.27 -6.82 -17.31
N SER A 133 30.29 -6.12 -17.81
CA SER A 133 30.39 -5.31 -19.03
C SER A 133 29.45 -4.11 -19.15
N ARG A 134 30.01 -2.92 -18.93
CA ARG A 134 29.51 -1.64 -19.47
C ARG A 134 29.75 -1.52 -21.00
N ASP A 135 30.14 -2.61 -21.68
CA ASP A 135 30.77 -2.57 -22.99
C ASP A 135 29.92 -3.18 -24.13
N ARG A 136 28.59 -3.12 -24.03
CA ARG A 136 27.71 -3.37 -25.18
C ARG A 136 26.78 -2.18 -25.39
N GLU A 137 27.21 -1.24 -26.21
CA GLU A 137 26.34 -0.21 -26.78
C GLU A 137 25.10 -0.88 -27.39
N GLY A 138 23.90 -0.51 -26.91
CA GLY A 138 22.62 -1.02 -27.41
C GLY A 138 21.93 -2.12 -26.59
N ALA A 139 22.46 -2.55 -25.44
CA ALA A 139 21.75 -3.48 -24.57
C ALA A 139 20.66 -2.79 -23.74
N GLU A 140 19.45 -3.38 -23.66
CA GLU A 140 18.38 -2.87 -22.81
C GLU A 140 18.78 -2.90 -21.32
N PRO A 141 18.38 -1.90 -20.51
CA PRO A 141 18.73 -1.86 -19.10
C PRO A 141 18.13 -3.06 -18.35
N VAL A 142 18.95 -3.77 -17.57
CA VAL A 142 18.45 -4.86 -16.72
C VAL A 142 17.58 -4.28 -15.58
N PRO A 143 16.31 -4.70 -15.45
CA PRO A 143 15.39 -4.16 -14.44
C PRO A 143 15.89 -4.36 -13.01
N LEU A 144 15.61 -3.39 -12.12
CA LEU A 144 15.99 -3.44 -10.71
C LEU A 144 15.43 -4.69 -10.02
N ALA A 145 14.20 -5.11 -10.34
CA ALA A 145 13.59 -6.32 -9.79
C ALA A 145 14.42 -7.61 -10.05
N SER A 146 15.22 -7.63 -11.11
CA SER A 146 16.03 -8.80 -11.49
C SER A 146 17.43 -8.82 -10.87
N ARG A 147 17.93 -7.67 -10.39
CA ARG A 147 19.31 -7.52 -9.88
C ARG A 147 19.41 -7.01 -8.44
N GLY A 148 18.40 -6.30 -7.97
CA GLY A 148 18.31 -5.70 -6.64
C GLY A 148 17.80 -6.68 -5.58
N ALA A 149 17.83 -6.25 -4.32
CA ALA A 149 17.31 -7.05 -3.20
C ALA A 149 15.77 -7.08 -3.14
N VAL A 150 15.11 -6.04 -3.66
CA VAL A 150 13.65 -5.93 -3.74
C VAL A 150 13.18 -6.47 -5.08
N HIS A 151 12.26 -7.41 -5.04
CA HIS A 151 11.81 -8.15 -6.21
C HIS A 151 10.42 -7.73 -6.71
N SER A 152 9.54 -7.28 -5.82
CA SER A 152 8.19 -6.82 -6.15
C SER A 152 7.70 -5.81 -5.12
N VAL A 153 6.83 -4.90 -5.54
CA VAL A 153 6.19 -3.92 -4.68
C VAL A 153 4.80 -3.56 -5.20
N THR A 154 3.85 -3.38 -4.29
CA THR A 154 2.55 -2.77 -4.57
C THR A 154 2.13 -1.89 -3.40
N ASP A 155 1.20 -0.96 -3.60
CA ASP A 155 0.56 -0.24 -2.50
C ASP A 155 -0.73 -0.93 -2.06
N ILE A 156 -1.02 -0.90 -0.76
CA ILE A 156 -2.24 -1.49 -0.18
C ILE A 156 -3.34 -0.43 -0.17
N THR A 157 -4.35 -0.62 -1.00
CA THR A 157 -5.47 0.33 -1.17
C THR A 157 -6.84 -0.35 -1.02
N GLY A 158 -7.79 -0.08 -1.92
CA GLY A 158 -9.19 -0.47 -1.81
C GLY A 158 -9.46 -1.97 -1.74
N PHE A 159 -8.55 -2.81 -2.25
CA PHE A 159 -8.69 -4.27 -2.18
C PHE A 159 -8.20 -4.90 -0.87
N GLY A 160 -7.69 -4.09 0.06
CA GLY A 160 -7.12 -4.57 1.31
C GLY A 160 -5.81 -5.35 1.12
N LEU A 161 -5.25 -5.85 2.22
CA LEU A 161 -3.97 -6.57 2.17
C LEU A 161 -4.10 -7.86 1.35
N ILE A 162 -5.17 -8.63 1.56
CA ILE A 162 -5.37 -9.91 0.86
C ILE A 162 -5.51 -9.71 -0.65
N GLY A 163 -6.29 -8.71 -1.09
CA GLY A 163 -6.50 -8.49 -2.53
C GLY A 163 -5.21 -8.14 -3.25
N HIS A 164 -4.44 -7.21 -2.70
CA HIS A 164 -3.15 -6.78 -3.28
C HIS A 164 -2.07 -7.86 -3.17
N ALA A 165 -1.99 -8.58 -2.05
CA ALA A 165 -1.09 -9.72 -1.93
C ALA A 165 -1.47 -10.83 -2.92
N ARG A 166 -2.76 -11.07 -3.16
CA ARG A 166 -3.24 -12.07 -4.13
C ARG A 166 -2.80 -11.71 -5.55
N GLU A 167 -2.91 -10.45 -5.95
CA GLU A 167 -2.39 -10.00 -7.24
C GLU A 167 -0.89 -10.24 -7.37
N MET A 168 -0.12 -9.91 -6.31
CA MET A 168 1.32 -10.15 -6.29
C MET A 168 1.68 -11.64 -6.38
N ALA A 169 0.97 -12.49 -5.63
CA ALA A 169 1.17 -13.93 -5.62
C ALA A 169 0.87 -14.55 -6.99
N LEU A 170 -0.27 -14.18 -7.61
CA LEU A 170 -0.67 -14.67 -8.93
C LEU A 170 0.27 -14.18 -10.03
N GLY A 171 0.61 -12.88 -10.03
CA GLY A 171 1.51 -12.29 -11.02
C GLY A 171 2.96 -12.76 -10.91
N SER A 172 3.34 -13.37 -9.78
CA SER A 172 4.68 -13.93 -9.57
C SER A 172 4.71 -15.46 -9.58
N GLU A 173 3.56 -16.13 -9.74
CA GLU A 173 3.41 -17.60 -9.65
C GLU A 173 3.97 -18.18 -8.35
N VAL A 174 3.62 -17.58 -7.21
CA VAL A 174 4.08 -17.97 -5.86
C VAL A 174 2.90 -18.12 -4.90
N THR A 175 3.19 -18.57 -3.68
CA THR A 175 2.26 -18.45 -2.55
C THR A 175 2.81 -17.42 -1.57
N ILE A 176 1.97 -16.48 -1.14
CA ILE A 176 2.30 -15.52 -0.07
C ILE A 176 1.78 -16.06 1.26
N GLU A 177 2.69 -16.24 2.21
CA GLU A 177 2.36 -16.59 3.59
C GLU A 177 2.39 -15.30 4.43
N ILE A 178 1.28 -15.00 5.11
CA ILE A 178 1.12 -13.88 6.02
C ILE A 178 1.04 -14.42 7.45
N ASP A 179 1.97 -14.00 8.29
CA ASP A 179 1.96 -14.25 9.74
C ASP A 179 0.99 -13.26 10.38
N HIS A 180 -0.18 -13.74 10.78
CA HIS A 180 -1.26 -12.90 11.28
C HIS A 180 -0.86 -12.17 12.57
N ALA A 181 0.08 -12.70 13.35
CA ALA A 181 0.52 -12.13 14.62
C ALA A 181 1.47 -10.94 14.43
N ARG A 182 2.03 -10.77 13.22
CA ARG A 182 2.91 -9.64 12.87
C ARG A 182 2.19 -8.51 12.15
N VAL A 183 0.93 -8.69 11.80
CA VAL A 183 0.12 -7.64 11.18
C VAL A 183 -0.34 -6.66 12.26
N GLU A 184 0.18 -5.44 12.18
CA GLU A 184 -0.09 -4.39 13.16
C GLU A 184 -1.33 -3.57 12.78
N PRO A 185 -2.42 -3.63 13.57
CA PRO A 185 -3.60 -2.79 13.38
C PRO A 185 -3.33 -1.34 13.81
N LEU A 186 -4.05 -0.40 13.19
CA LEU A 186 -4.18 0.95 13.71
C LEU A 186 -4.89 0.94 15.08
N PRO A 187 -4.55 1.87 15.99
CA PRO A 187 -5.29 2.04 17.24
C PRO A 187 -6.80 2.11 16.97
N GLY A 188 -7.57 1.30 17.70
CA GLY A 188 -9.03 1.21 17.57
C GLY A 188 -9.57 0.43 16.37
N ALA A 189 -8.74 -0.05 15.43
CA ALA A 189 -9.23 -0.79 14.26
C ALA A 189 -9.90 -2.13 14.65
N LEU A 190 -9.27 -2.91 15.54
CA LEU A 190 -9.87 -4.17 16.00
C LEU A 190 -11.14 -3.94 16.84
N GLU A 191 -11.17 -2.85 17.61
CA GLU A 191 -12.36 -2.48 18.38
C GLU A 191 -13.53 -2.11 17.47
N ALA A 192 -13.27 -1.32 16.41
CA ALA A 192 -14.25 -1.03 15.38
C ALA A 192 -14.81 -2.32 14.75
N ILE A 193 -13.94 -3.31 14.45
CA ILE A 193 -14.38 -4.60 13.92
C ILE A 193 -15.27 -5.36 14.92
N ARG A 194 -14.89 -5.41 16.20
CA ARG A 194 -15.70 -6.05 17.26
C ARG A 194 -17.06 -5.37 17.43
N GLN A 195 -17.15 -4.07 17.18
CA GLN A 195 -18.39 -3.30 17.14
C GLN A 195 -19.14 -3.41 15.79
N ALA A 196 -18.78 -4.38 14.95
CA ALA A 196 -19.35 -4.63 13.63
C ALA A 196 -19.30 -3.44 12.66
N GLN A 197 -18.28 -2.57 12.80
CA GLN A 197 -18.05 -1.42 11.94
C GLN A 197 -17.30 -1.83 10.66
N VAL A 198 -17.99 -2.58 9.81
CA VAL A 198 -17.43 -3.18 8.61
C VAL A 198 -17.91 -2.44 7.36
N PRO A 199 -17.02 -1.85 6.54
CA PRO A 199 -17.42 -1.18 5.30
C PRO A 199 -17.92 -2.20 4.26
N GLY A 200 -18.82 -1.77 3.37
CA GLY A 200 -19.30 -2.62 2.27
C GLY A 200 -18.17 -3.17 1.38
N GLY A 201 -17.16 -2.35 1.11
CA GLY A 201 -15.98 -2.76 0.34
C GLY A 201 -15.21 -3.94 0.95
N LEU A 202 -15.20 -4.09 2.27
CA LEU A 202 -14.56 -5.24 2.95
C LEU A 202 -15.27 -6.54 2.58
N LYS A 203 -16.62 -6.53 2.58
CA LYS A 203 -17.41 -7.71 2.20
C LYS A 203 -17.13 -8.12 0.76
N ASN A 204 -17.09 -7.14 -0.15
CA ASN A 204 -16.75 -7.37 -1.56
C ASN A 204 -15.32 -7.94 -1.71
N ASN A 205 -14.34 -7.41 -0.98
CA ASN A 205 -12.97 -7.91 -0.99
C ASN A 205 -12.90 -9.37 -0.51
N ARG A 206 -13.63 -9.71 0.55
CA ARG A 206 -13.72 -11.07 1.10
C ARG A 206 -14.35 -12.03 0.10
N GLU A 207 -15.48 -11.67 -0.48
CA GLU A 207 -16.15 -12.48 -1.50
C GLU A 207 -15.24 -12.71 -2.72
N PHE A 208 -14.57 -11.66 -3.18
CA PHE A 208 -13.67 -11.73 -4.33
C PHE A 208 -12.43 -12.61 -4.12
N ALA A 209 -11.81 -12.54 -2.94
CA ALA A 209 -10.49 -13.14 -2.72
C ALA A 209 -10.48 -14.42 -1.88
N SER A 210 -11.54 -14.73 -1.12
CA SER A 210 -11.56 -15.87 -0.18
C SER A 210 -11.23 -17.22 -0.81
N CYS A 211 -11.60 -17.45 -2.08
CA CYS A 211 -11.27 -18.68 -2.80
C CYS A 211 -9.76 -18.90 -3.02
N ALA A 212 -8.94 -17.86 -2.85
CA ALA A 212 -7.49 -17.91 -2.99
C ALA A 212 -6.76 -18.01 -1.64
N VAL A 213 -7.47 -18.11 -0.51
CA VAL A 213 -6.90 -18.01 0.84
C VAL A 213 -7.07 -19.33 1.57
N SER A 214 -5.96 -19.87 2.08
CA SER A 214 -5.97 -20.87 3.14
C SER A 214 -5.75 -20.18 4.49
N LEU A 215 -6.62 -20.44 5.46
CA LEU A 215 -6.62 -19.80 6.77
C LEU A 215 -6.33 -20.83 7.86
N ALA A 216 -5.31 -20.60 8.69
CA ALA A 216 -5.04 -21.42 9.86
C ALA A 216 -6.11 -21.22 10.95
N SER A 217 -6.40 -22.29 11.71
CA SER A 217 -7.49 -22.29 12.71
C SER A 217 -7.24 -21.38 13.92
N ASN A 218 -5.99 -20.96 14.15
CA ASN A 218 -5.59 -20.05 15.23
C ASN A 218 -5.75 -18.56 14.87
N VAL A 219 -6.10 -18.22 13.63
CA VAL A 219 -6.22 -16.81 13.21
C VAL A 219 -7.46 -16.18 13.87
N PRO A 220 -7.32 -15.10 14.65
CA PRO A 220 -8.47 -14.43 15.27
C PRO A 220 -9.43 -13.85 14.21
N PRO A 221 -10.76 -13.98 14.38
CA PRO A 221 -11.73 -13.49 13.39
C PRO A 221 -11.64 -11.99 13.10
N GLU A 222 -11.28 -11.17 14.09
CA GLU A 222 -11.08 -9.73 13.88
C GLU A 222 -9.83 -9.42 13.05
N ILE A 223 -8.77 -10.23 13.18
CA ILE A 223 -7.55 -10.10 12.37
C ILE A 223 -7.86 -10.54 10.96
N GLU A 224 -8.50 -11.69 10.77
CA GLU A 224 -8.93 -12.15 9.46
C GLU A 224 -9.75 -11.07 8.74
N THR A 225 -10.71 -10.46 9.45
CA THR A 225 -11.53 -9.36 8.90
C THR A 225 -10.69 -8.15 8.53
N LEU A 226 -9.73 -7.75 9.38
CA LEU A 226 -8.82 -6.65 9.11
C LEU A 226 -8.01 -6.84 7.82
N LEU A 227 -7.60 -8.07 7.47
CA LEU A 227 -6.80 -8.33 6.26
C LEU A 227 -7.56 -8.00 4.96
N TYR A 228 -8.89 -8.00 4.99
CA TYR A 228 -9.76 -7.61 3.87
C TYR A 228 -10.19 -6.14 3.89
N ASP A 229 -9.83 -5.38 4.93
CA ASP A 229 -10.26 -4.00 5.09
C ASP A 229 -9.71 -3.10 3.96
N PRO A 230 -10.56 -2.38 3.21
CA PRO A 230 -10.10 -1.42 2.22
C PRO A 230 -9.26 -0.33 2.88
N GLN A 231 -8.04 -0.12 2.39
CA GLN A 231 -7.16 0.92 2.88
C GLN A 231 -7.26 2.18 2.03
N THR A 232 -7.51 3.33 2.66
CA THR A 232 -7.36 4.62 1.98
C THR A 232 -5.93 5.09 2.15
N SER A 233 -5.21 5.34 1.04
CA SER A 233 -3.80 5.76 1.07
C SER A 233 -2.90 4.87 1.97
N GLY A 234 -2.99 3.56 1.80
CA GLY A 234 -2.18 2.63 2.60
C GLY A 234 -0.69 2.64 2.24
N GLY A 235 0.05 1.74 2.89
CA GLY A 235 1.50 1.62 2.73
C GLY A 235 1.88 0.78 1.52
N LEU A 236 3.18 0.55 1.38
CA LEU A 236 3.73 -0.39 0.42
C LEU A 236 3.78 -1.80 1.05
N LEU A 237 3.49 -2.82 0.24
CA LEU A 237 3.84 -4.21 0.47
C LEU A 237 5.03 -4.55 -0.43
N ILE A 238 6.14 -4.94 0.20
CA ILE A 238 7.44 -5.10 -0.45
C ILE A 238 7.89 -6.55 -0.31
N SER A 239 8.20 -7.21 -1.43
CA SER A 239 8.89 -8.50 -1.47
C SER A 239 10.40 -8.27 -1.57
N VAL A 240 11.16 -8.75 -0.58
CA VAL A 240 12.60 -8.50 -0.48
C VAL A 240 13.34 -9.78 -0.08
N THR A 241 14.57 -9.92 -0.55
CA THR A 241 15.47 -11.02 -0.17
C THR A 241 15.58 -11.13 1.36
N ALA A 242 15.24 -12.30 1.92
CA ALA A 242 15.10 -12.48 3.37
C ALA A 242 16.35 -12.13 4.18
N SER A 243 17.56 -12.39 3.66
CA SER A 243 18.81 -12.11 4.37
C SER A 243 19.06 -10.62 4.66
N VAL A 244 18.36 -9.72 3.96
CA VAL A 244 18.49 -8.26 4.12
C VAL A 244 17.17 -7.59 4.54
N ALA A 245 16.12 -8.36 4.80
CA ALA A 245 14.79 -7.84 5.17
C ALA A 245 14.83 -7.02 6.46
N LEU A 246 15.49 -7.54 7.51
CA LEU A 246 15.64 -6.82 8.79
C LEU A 246 16.40 -5.50 8.63
N LEU A 247 17.38 -5.45 7.73
CA LEU A 247 18.14 -4.23 7.46
C LEU A 247 17.29 -3.19 6.71
N LEU A 248 16.46 -3.62 5.75
CA LEU A 248 15.49 -2.74 5.10
C LEU A 248 14.44 -2.21 6.09
N GLU A 249 13.90 -3.08 6.94
CA GLU A 249 12.96 -2.69 8.00
C GLU A 249 13.57 -1.63 8.92
N PHE A 250 14.82 -1.84 9.35
CA PHE A 250 15.56 -0.86 10.14
C PHE A 250 15.76 0.47 9.39
N ALA A 251 16.18 0.43 8.12
CA ALA A 251 16.40 1.62 7.30
C ALA A 251 15.12 2.44 7.12
N LEU A 252 13.97 1.78 6.90
CA LEU A 252 12.67 2.45 6.82
C LEU A 252 12.30 3.10 8.15
N ARG A 253 12.42 2.37 9.27
CA ARG A 253 12.10 2.91 10.61
C ARG A 253 13.01 4.06 11.03
N ALA A 254 14.29 4.04 10.63
CA ALA A 254 15.22 5.14 10.86
C ALA A 254 14.76 6.44 10.18
N THR A 255 13.96 6.33 9.13
CA THR A 255 13.32 7.46 8.45
C THR A 255 11.92 7.79 8.96
N LYS A 256 11.52 7.24 10.12
CA LYS A 256 10.18 7.37 10.73
C LYS A 256 9.04 6.77 9.90
N ILE A 257 9.35 5.94 8.92
CA ILE A 257 8.35 5.16 8.19
C ILE A 257 8.12 3.86 8.98
N PRO A 258 6.86 3.56 9.40
CA PRO A 258 6.54 2.25 9.94
C PRO A 258 6.93 1.17 8.95
N ALA A 259 7.48 0.06 9.43
CA ALA A 259 7.81 -1.08 8.58
C ALA A 259 7.71 -2.35 9.41
N PHE A 260 7.04 -3.37 8.90
CA PHE A 260 6.79 -4.62 9.61
C PHE A 260 7.05 -5.78 8.66
N THR A 261 7.97 -6.67 8.99
CA THR A 261 8.07 -7.96 8.29
C THR A 261 6.88 -8.82 8.69
N ILE A 262 5.90 -8.97 7.80
CA ILE A 262 4.59 -9.62 8.08
C ILE A 262 4.48 -11.05 7.55
N GLY A 263 5.53 -11.58 6.92
CA GLY A 263 5.44 -12.90 6.29
C GLY A 263 6.55 -13.17 5.31
N ARG A 264 6.32 -14.14 4.42
CA ARG A 264 7.30 -14.60 3.43
C ARG A 264 6.63 -15.11 2.17
N VAL A 265 7.44 -15.29 1.13
CA VAL A 265 7.03 -15.86 -0.14
C VAL A 265 7.48 -17.32 -0.20
N LEU A 266 6.54 -18.21 -0.53
CA LEU A 266 6.74 -19.65 -0.65
C LEU A 266 6.69 -20.07 -2.13
N PRO A 267 7.24 -21.25 -2.49
CA PRO A 267 6.90 -21.89 -3.76
C PRO A 267 5.39 -22.01 -3.92
N ARG A 268 4.89 -21.94 -5.17
CA ARG A 268 3.45 -22.02 -5.46
C ARG A 268 2.84 -23.29 -4.86
N GLY A 269 1.97 -23.12 -3.87
CA GLY A 269 1.12 -24.16 -3.32
C GLY A 269 -0.27 -24.17 -3.96
N GLU A 270 -1.21 -24.88 -3.34
CA GLU A 270 -2.61 -24.91 -3.77
C GLU A 270 -3.24 -23.50 -3.76
N HIS A 271 -3.13 -22.81 -2.61
CA HIS A 271 -3.70 -21.48 -2.41
C HIS A 271 -2.66 -20.38 -2.65
N PRO A 272 -2.98 -19.31 -3.41
CA PRO A 272 -2.08 -18.16 -3.60
C PRO A 272 -1.73 -17.47 -2.29
N ILE A 273 -2.64 -17.46 -1.33
CA ILE A 273 -2.45 -16.85 -0.02
C ILE A 273 -2.62 -17.91 1.07
N VAL A 274 -1.71 -17.90 2.04
CA VAL A 274 -1.83 -18.66 3.29
C VAL A 274 -1.70 -17.66 4.43
N VAL A 275 -2.60 -17.73 5.40
CA VAL A 275 -2.53 -16.92 6.62
C VAL A 275 -2.32 -17.86 7.79
N VAL A 276 -1.19 -17.68 8.50
CA VAL A 276 -0.71 -18.54 9.60
C VAL A 276 -0.65 -17.81 10.91
#